data_AF-A0A2G8JXJ6-F1
#
_entry.id   AF-A0A2G8JXJ6-F1
#
_cell.length_a   1.000
_cell.length_b   1.000
_cell.length_c   1.000
_cell.angle_alpha   90.00
_cell.angle_beta   90.00
_cell.angle_gamma   90.00
#
_symmetry.space_group_name_H-M   'P 1'
#
loop_
_entity.id
_entity.type
_entity.pdbx_description
1 polymer ?
#
loop_
_entity_poly.entity_id
_entity_poly.type
_entity_poly.pdbx_seq_one_letter_code
_entity_poly.pdbx_strand_id
1 'polypeptide(L)'
;MTELSVQQGEEATCALQTPLGMDAFGRVWDLRTGRCIMFMEGHLKSVLAINFSPNGYQVVTGSEDNTSKIWDLRQRQCLYTIPSHNNLVSGAKYENDTGDYLVTCSYDNTAKVWSNPGYSLLNTLSGHDGKVMAVDISLDGQYIATSSYDRTFKLWGVE
;
A
#
# COMPACT_ATOMS: atom_id res chain seq x y z
N MET A 1 -13.91 21.48 -42.14
CA MET A 1 -12.79 21.51 -41.18
C MET A 1 -13.31 20.82 -39.93
N THR A 2 -12.92 19.57 -39.74
CA THR A 2 -13.39 18.71 -38.65
C THR A 2 -12.42 18.94 -37.49
N GLU A 3 -12.82 19.64 -36.44
CA GLU A 3 -12.01 19.73 -35.23
C GLU A 3 -12.22 18.45 -34.42
N LEU A 4 -11.18 17.63 -34.39
CA LEU A 4 -11.06 16.48 -33.51
C LEU A 4 -10.93 16.98 -32.07
N SER A 5 -11.95 16.66 -31.27
CA SER A 5 -11.96 16.83 -29.82
C SER A 5 -10.84 16.02 -29.17
N VAL A 6 -9.83 16.71 -28.63
CA VAL A 6 -8.88 16.10 -27.70
C VAL A 6 -9.56 16.03 -26.34
N GLN A 7 -10.01 14.83 -25.94
CA GLN A 7 -10.38 14.55 -24.55
C GLN A 7 -9.11 14.70 -23.69
N GLN A 8 -9.02 15.80 -22.94
CA GLN A 8 -8.02 15.95 -21.89
C GLN A 8 -8.36 14.95 -20.78
N GLY A 9 -7.58 13.89 -20.68
CA GLY A 9 -7.58 13.01 -19.51
C GLY A 9 -7.09 13.82 -18.30
N GLU A 10 -7.99 14.11 -17.38
CA GLU A 10 -7.68 14.73 -16.10
C GLU A 10 -6.97 13.73 -15.18
N GLU A 11 -5.66 13.54 -15.37
CA GLU A 11 -4.85 12.79 -14.41
C GLU A 11 -4.64 13.65 -13.16
N ALA A 12 -5.48 13.45 -12.16
CA ALA A 12 -5.29 14.02 -10.83
C ALA A 12 -4.07 13.38 -10.18
N THR A 13 -2.93 14.08 -10.18
CA THR A 13 -1.75 13.65 -9.42
C THR A 13 -2.07 13.78 -7.94
N CYS A 14 -2.17 12.65 -7.26
CA CYS A 14 -2.56 12.60 -5.86
C CYS A 14 -1.35 12.35 -4.97
N ALA A 15 -1.16 13.15 -3.93
CA ALA A 15 -0.18 12.87 -2.89
C ALA A 15 -0.89 12.35 -1.63
N LEU A 16 -0.27 11.38 -0.97
CA LEU A 16 -0.69 10.95 0.35
C LEU A 16 0.34 11.40 1.37
N GLN A 17 -0.15 11.99 2.46
CA GLN A 17 0.68 12.36 3.59
C GLN A 17 0.04 11.79 4.85
N THR A 18 0.83 11.04 5.61
CA THR A 18 0.60 10.85 7.04
C THR A 18 1.24 12.07 7.73
N PRO A 19 0.47 12.93 8.42
CA PRO A 19 1.05 14.01 9.21
C PRO A 19 2.16 13.47 10.13
N LEU A 20 3.22 14.25 10.35
CA LEU A 20 4.30 13.94 11.32
C LEU A 20 3.82 13.94 12.79
N GLY A 21 2.51 13.98 13.02
CA GLY A 21 1.86 13.67 14.29
C GLY A 21 1.03 12.42 14.11
N MET A 22 1.14 11.47 15.05
CA MET A 22 0.48 10.17 15.11
C MET A 22 -1.06 10.28 15.07
N ASP A 23 -1.63 10.73 13.96
CA ASP A 23 -3.06 10.64 13.72
C ASP A 23 -3.37 9.38 12.90
N ALA A 24 -4.47 8.72 13.24
CA ALA A 24 -4.86 7.44 12.63
C ALA A 24 -5.53 7.63 11.25
N PHE A 25 -5.29 8.79 10.61
CA PHE A 25 -6.02 9.23 9.43
C PHE A 25 -5.11 9.30 8.22
N GLY A 26 -5.54 8.67 7.14
CA GLY A 26 -4.93 8.89 5.82
C GLY A 26 -5.63 10.02 5.10
N ARG A 27 -4.90 10.78 4.28
CA ARG A 27 -5.48 11.83 3.41
C ARG A 27 -4.91 11.74 2.02
N VAL A 28 -5.78 11.87 1.02
CA VAL A 28 -5.41 12.01 -0.38
C VAL A 28 -5.59 13.47 -0.77
N TRP A 29 -4.56 14.06 -1.37
CA TRP A 29 -4.54 15.45 -1.80
C TRP A 29 -4.38 15.55 -3.30
N ASP A 30 -5.19 16.38 -3.95
CA ASP A 30 -4.94 16.80 -5.33
C ASP A 30 -3.78 17.81 -5.33
N LEU A 31 -2.68 17.48 -6.01
CA LEU A 31 -1.48 18.31 -6.02
C LEU A 31 -1.64 19.61 -6.80
N ARG A 32 -2.54 19.65 -7.79
CA ARG A 32 -2.78 20.85 -8.62
C ARG A 32 -3.57 21.89 -7.85
N THR A 33 -4.52 21.47 -7.04
CA THR A 33 -5.43 22.35 -6.30
C THR A 33 -5.06 22.51 -4.83
N GLY A 34 -4.21 21.64 -4.30
CA GLY A 34 -3.88 21.58 -2.88
C GLY A 34 -5.05 21.15 -1.99
N ARG A 35 -6.13 20.63 -2.57
CA ARG A 35 -7.34 20.24 -1.83
C ARG A 35 -7.27 18.79 -1.41
N CYS A 36 -7.70 18.52 -0.18
CA CYS A 36 -7.95 17.16 0.28
C CYS A 36 -9.16 16.61 -0.48
N ILE A 37 -8.98 15.52 -1.22
CA ILE A 37 -10.03 14.88 -2.02
C ILE A 37 -10.64 13.67 -1.33
N MET A 38 -9.93 13.06 -0.38
CA MET A 38 -10.41 11.92 0.38
C MET A 38 -9.77 11.88 1.77
N PHE A 39 -10.62 11.61 2.76
CA PHE A 39 -10.22 11.34 4.15
C PHE A 39 -10.43 9.85 4.42
N MET A 40 -9.39 9.16 4.87
CA MET A 40 -9.38 7.72 5.11
C MET A 40 -9.45 7.49 6.62
N GLU A 41 -10.68 7.39 7.12
CA GLU A 41 -10.99 7.14 8.52
C GLU A 41 -11.33 5.66 8.73
N GLY A 42 -10.74 5.04 9.77
CA GLY A 42 -11.08 3.68 10.16
C GLY A 42 -9.91 2.85 10.70
N HIS A 43 -8.67 3.34 10.58
CA HIS A 43 -7.58 2.81 11.39
C HIS A 43 -7.71 3.28 12.83
N LEU A 44 -7.36 2.41 13.77
CA LEU A 44 -7.46 2.71 15.21
C LEU A 44 -6.16 3.32 15.77
N LYS A 45 -5.08 3.25 15.00
CA LYS A 45 -3.75 3.75 15.36
C LYS A 45 -3.05 4.33 14.14
N SER A 46 -1.84 4.84 14.34
CA SER A 46 -1.02 5.50 13.31
C SER A 46 -0.97 4.68 12.02
N VAL A 47 -1.12 5.37 10.88
CA VAL A 47 -0.87 4.79 9.56
C VAL A 47 0.61 4.93 9.26
N LEU A 48 1.28 3.83 8.94
CA LEU A 48 2.73 3.78 8.75
C LEU A 48 3.13 3.50 7.31
N ALA A 49 2.24 2.84 6.55
CA ALA A 49 2.50 2.44 5.19
C ALA A 49 1.39 2.91 4.27
N ILE A 50 1.76 3.31 3.06
CA ILE A 50 0.79 3.78 2.08
C ILE A 50 1.29 3.58 0.65
N ASN A 51 0.41 3.13 -0.24
CA ASN A 51 0.77 2.89 -1.63
C ASN A 51 -0.46 2.95 -2.54
N PHE A 52 -0.31 3.51 -3.74
CA PHE A 52 -1.35 3.46 -4.78
C PHE A 52 -1.26 2.15 -5.55
N SER A 53 -2.41 1.65 -6.00
CA SER A 53 -2.43 0.62 -7.05
C SER A 53 -1.89 1.19 -8.37
N PRO A 54 -1.32 0.36 -9.26
CA PRO A 54 -0.83 0.80 -10.57
C PRO A 54 -1.90 1.49 -11.43
N ASN A 55 -3.15 1.03 -11.32
CA ASN A 55 -4.29 1.64 -12.01
C ASN A 55 -4.75 2.99 -11.42
N GLY A 56 -4.16 3.44 -10.31
CA GLY A 56 -4.48 4.72 -9.66
C GLY A 56 -5.86 4.83 -9.01
N TYR A 57 -6.64 3.74 -8.93
CA TYR A 57 -8.00 3.78 -8.37
C TYR A 57 -8.09 3.30 -6.93
N GLN A 58 -7.07 2.61 -6.43
CA GLN A 58 -7.04 2.08 -5.07
C GLN A 58 -5.82 2.56 -4.31
N VAL A 59 -5.95 2.59 -2.99
CA VAL A 59 -4.85 2.83 -2.06
C VAL A 59 -4.83 1.70 -1.04
N VAL A 60 -3.65 1.19 -0.73
CA VAL A 60 -3.43 0.35 0.45
C VAL A 60 -2.80 1.20 1.54
N THR A 61 -3.30 1.06 2.76
CA THR A 61 -2.70 1.61 3.99
C THR A 61 -2.35 0.49 4.95
N GLY A 62 -1.23 0.60 5.64
CA GLY A 62 -0.85 -0.29 6.75
C GLY A 62 -0.70 0.51 8.05
N SER A 63 -1.09 -0.08 9.18
CA SER A 63 -1.19 0.63 10.46
C SER A 63 -0.58 -0.14 11.64
N GLU A 64 -0.33 0.61 12.72
CA GLU A 64 -0.03 0.11 14.06
C GLU A 64 -1.15 -0.69 14.73
N ASP A 65 -2.36 -0.66 14.17
CA ASP A 65 -3.46 -1.54 14.58
C ASP A 65 -3.35 -2.96 14.02
N ASN A 66 -2.23 -3.27 13.37
CA ASN A 66 -1.88 -4.56 12.75
C ASN A 66 -2.71 -4.89 11.48
N THR A 67 -3.58 -3.98 11.06
CA THR A 67 -4.41 -4.13 9.87
C THR A 67 -3.82 -3.39 8.68
N SER A 68 -4.17 -3.89 7.50
CA SER A 68 -4.02 -3.18 6.25
C SER A 68 -5.42 -2.90 5.69
N LYS A 69 -5.65 -1.70 5.16
CA LYS A 69 -6.95 -1.31 4.58
C LYS A 69 -6.78 -0.96 3.12
N ILE A 70 -7.80 -1.32 2.34
CA ILE A 70 -7.89 -1.05 0.91
C ILE A 70 -8.99 -0.02 0.70
N TRP A 71 -8.66 1.07 0.04
CA TRP A 71 -9.54 2.20 -0.21
C TRP A 71 -9.79 2.34 -1.70
N ASP A 72 -11.03 2.55 -2.12
CA ASP A 72 -11.35 2.94 -3.49
C ASP A 72 -11.51 4.46 -3.55
N LEU A 73 -10.72 5.11 -4.42
CA LEU A 73 -10.68 6.57 -4.56
C LEU A 73 -11.90 7.12 -5.31
N ARG A 74 -12.56 6.31 -6.14
CA ARG A 74 -13.75 6.71 -6.91
C ARG A 74 -14.97 6.71 -6.01
N GLN A 75 -15.10 5.67 -5.17
CA GLN A 75 -16.19 5.52 -4.20
C GLN A 75 -15.90 6.23 -2.88
N ARG A 76 -14.64 6.63 -2.65
CA ARG A 76 -14.17 7.30 -1.43
C ARG A 76 -14.49 6.54 -0.16
N GLN A 77 -14.31 5.22 -0.18
CA GLN A 77 -14.61 4.35 0.95
C GLN A 77 -13.59 3.23 1.12
N CYS A 78 -13.55 2.66 2.32
CA CYS A 78 -12.81 1.44 2.61
C CYS A 78 -13.56 0.24 2.00
N LEU A 79 -12.89 -0.48 1.09
CA LEU A 79 -13.42 -1.71 0.51
C LEU A 79 -13.12 -2.93 1.37
N TYR A 80 -11.90 -3.00 1.92
CA TYR A 80 -11.43 -4.15 2.69
C TYR A 80 -10.62 -3.72 3.90
N THR A 81 -10.81 -4.43 5.01
CA THR A 81 -9.91 -4.40 6.17
C THR A 81 -9.31 -5.78 6.34
N ILE A 82 -8.01 -5.88 6.14
CA ILE A 82 -7.24 -7.12 6.17
C ILE A 82 -6.55 -7.20 7.54
N PRO A 83 -6.82 -8.22 8.37
CA PRO A 83 -6.04 -8.49 9.58
C PRO A 83 -4.68 -9.07 9.17
N SER A 84 -3.82 -8.19 8.67
CA SER A 84 -2.64 -8.61 7.89
C SER A 84 -1.56 -9.28 8.74
N HIS A 85 -1.31 -8.76 9.95
CA HIS A 85 -0.14 -9.16 10.74
C HIS A 85 -0.47 -9.26 12.24
N ASN A 86 0.46 -9.82 13.02
CA ASN A 86 0.33 -9.90 14.49
C ASN A 86 0.97 -8.69 15.21
N ASN A 87 1.61 -7.81 14.45
CA ASN A 87 2.23 -6.57 14.92
C ASN A 87 2.04 -5.49 13.86
N LEU A 88 2.48 -4.26 14.16
CA LEU A 88 2.29 -3.10 13.29
C LEU A 88 2.78 -3.38 11.86
N VAL A 89 2.02 -2.89 10.88
CA VAL A 89 2.36 -3.00 9.47
C VAL A 89 3.24 -1.82 9.10
N SER A 90 4.51 -2.08 8.85
CA SER A 90 5.54 -1.08 8.55
C SER A 90 5.62 -0.71 7.07
N GLY A 91 5.16 -1.60 6.19
CA GLY A 91 5.19 -1.40 4.75
C GLY A 91 4.04 -2.13 4.06
N ALA A 92 3.58 -1.56 2.95
CA ALA A 92 2.56 -2.12 2.09
C ALA A 92 2.82 -1.61 0.67
N LYS A 93 2.82 -2.51 -0.32
CA LYS A 93 3.11 -2.15 -1.71
C LYS A 93 2.33 -3.04 -2.67
N TYR A 94 1.72 -2.45 -3.69
CA TYR A 94 1.17 -3.21 -4.81
C TYR A 94 2.28 -3.65 -5.77
N GLU A 95 2.09 -4.80 -6.43
CA GLU A 95 2.83 -5.14 -7.64
C GLU A 95 2.76 -3.95 -8.63
N ASN A 96 3.86 -3.65 -9.32
CA ASN A 96 4.04 -2.37 -10.01
C ASN A 96 3.36 -2.32 -11.40
N ASP A 97 3.20 -3.45 -12.10
CA ASP A 97 2.69 -3.52 -13.47
C ASP A 97 1.17 -3.77 -13.52
N THR A 98 0.74 -4.98 -13.19
CA THR A 98 -0.67 -5.38 -13.21
C THR A 98 -1.38 -5.06 -11.91
N GLY A 99 -0.63 -5.07 -10.79
CA GLY A 99 -1.18 -4.94 -9.45
C GLY A 99 -1.91 -6.21 -9.00
N ASP A 100 -1.60 -7.38 -9.56
CA ASP A 100 -2.27 -8.66 -9.27
C ASP A 100 -2.05 -9.19 -7.84
N TYR A 101 -1.07 -8.64 -7.15
CA TYR A 101 -0.85 -8.92 -5.74
C TYR A 101 -0.37 -7.67 -4.99
N LEU A 102 -0.43 -7.75 -3.67
CA LEU A 102 0.18 -6.77 -2.78
C LEU A 102 1.07 -7.47 -1.77
N VAL A 103 2.08 -6.76 -1.28
CA VAL A 103 2.97 -7.25 -0.23
C VAL A 103 2.89 -6.32 0.96
N THR A 104 2.67 -6.87 2.15
CA THR A 104 2.78 -6.16 3.43
C THR A 104 3.98 -6.67 4.20
N CYS A 105 4.61 -5.80 4.99
CA CYS A 105 5.65 -6.20 5.93
C CYS A 105 5.37 -5.65 7.33
N SER A 106 5.90 -6.35 8.34
CA SER A 106 5.57 -6.06 9.73
C SER A 106 6.71 -6.31 10.71
N TYR A 107 6.52 -5.72 11.90
CA TYR A 107 7.33 -5.99 13.08
C TYR A 107 7.10 -7.37 13.70
N ASP A 108 6.25 -8.22 13.11
CA ASP A 108 6.14 -9.64 13.45
C ASP A 108 7.21 -10.51 12.78
N ASN A 109 8.23 -9.87 12.19
CA ASN A 109 9.36 -10.47 11.46
C ASN A 109 8.97 -11.16 10.14
N THR A 110 7.75 -10.91 9.65
CA THR A 110 7.28 -11.48 8.37
C THR A 110 6.93 -10.39 7.36
N ALA A 111 7.00 -10.77 6.09
CA ALA A 111 6.23 -10.13 5.04
C ALA A 111 5.19 -11.12 4.50
N LYS A 112 4.08 -10.61 3.98
CA LYS A 112 2.96 -11.42 3.47
C LYS A 112 2.55 -10.93 2.10
N VAL A 113 2.27 -11.88 1.21
CA VAL A 113 1.81 -11.63 -0.15
C VAL A 113 0.33 -11.97 -0.21
N TRP A 114 -0.47 -11.05 -0.76
CA TRP A 114 -1.92 -11.17 -0.85
C TRP A 114 -2.40 -11.06 -2.29
N SER A 115 -3.42 -11.83 -2.65
CA SER A 115 -4.03 -11.77 -3.97
C SER A 115 -4.77 -10.44 -4.19
N ASN A 116 -4.79 -9.95 -5.42
CA ASN A 116 -5.66 -8.87 -5.84
C ASN A 116 -6.35 -9.26 -7.16
N PRO A 117 -7.69 -9.32 -7.22
CA PRO A 117 -8.65 -8.99 -6.16
C PRO A 117 -8.78 -10.07 -5.08
N GLY A 118 -9.60 -9.79 -4.06
CA GLY A 118 -10.01 -10.75 -3.04
C GLY A 118 -9.13 -10.78 -1.78
N TYR A 119 -7.90 -10.28 -1.84
CA TYR A 119 -7.03 -10.07 -0.68
C TYR A 119 -6.85 -11.32 0.19
N SER A 120 -6.77 -12.48 -0.46
CA SER A 120 -6.46 -13.75 0.19
C SER A 120 -4.95 -13.90 0.40
N LEU A 121 -4.54 -14.53 1.50
CA LEU A 121 -3.13 -14.74 1.79
C LEU A 121 -2.56 -15.80 0.82
N LEU A 122 -1.63 -15.40 -0.04
CA LEU A 122 -0.93 -16.29 -0.97
C LEU A 122 0.30 -16.90 -0.33
N ASN A 123 1.12 -16.08 0.33
CA ASN A 123 2.36 -16.55 0.93
C ASN A 123 2.75 -15.73 2.18
N THR A 124 3.48 -16.37 3.10
CA THR A 124 4.15 -15.71 4.22
C THR A 124 5.65 -15.86 4.07
N LEU A 125 6.33 -14.75 3.82
CA LEU A 125 7.77 -14.64 3.71
C LEU A 125 8.38 -14.59 5.12
N SER A 126 8.61 -15.76 5.70
CA SER A 126 9.24 -15.93 7.01
C SER A 126 10.72 -16.26 6.87
N GLY A 127 11.57 -15.65 7.69
CA GLY A 127 13.01 -15.94 7.72
C GLY A 127 13.88 -14.81 8.24
N HIS A 128 13.31 -13.64 8.54
CA HIS A 128 13.97 -12.59 9.29
C HIS A 128 13.94 -12.88 10.79
N ASP A 129 15.02 -12.54 11.49
CA ASP A 129 15.14 -12.69 12.95
C ASP A 129 14.82 -11.38 13.69
N GLY A 130 14.35 -10.37 12.94
CA GLY A 130 14.02 -9.06 13.44
C GLY A 130 12.87 -8.44 12.63
N LYS A 131 12.41 -7.30 13.14
CA LYS A 131 11.29 -6.54 12.59
C LYS A 131 11.55 -6.21 11.13
N VAL A 132 10.62 -6.56 10.24
CA VAL A 132 10.71 -6.13 8.84
C VAL A 132 10.29 -4.67 8.78
N MET A 133 11.16 -3.82 8.25
CA MET A 133 11.04 -2.37 8.31
C MET A 133 10.48 -1.80 7.02
N ALA A 134 10.83 -2.39 5.88
CA ALA A 134 10.33 -1.97 4.57
C ALA A 134 10.27 -3.16 3.61
N VAL A 135 9.47 -2.98 2.58
CA VAL A 135 9.33 -3.91 1.47
C VAL A 135 9.34 -3.14 0.16
N ASP A 136 9.97 -3.72 -0.85
CA ASP A 136 9.93 -3.24 -2.22
C ASP A 136 9.74 -4.40 -3.19
N ILE A 137 9.23 -4.10 -4.39
CA ILE A 137 8.96 -5.08 -5.44
C ILE A 137 9.71 -4.61 -6.69
N SER A 138 10.41 -5.53 -7.35
CA SER A 138 11.10 -5.26 -8.61
C SER A 138 10.12 -4.81 -9.69
N LEU A 139 10.61 -4.06 -10.68
CA LEU A 139 9.77 -3.53 -11.75
C LEU A 139 9.11 -4.62 -12.61
N ASP A 140 9.73 -5.79 -12.69
CA ASP A 140 9.22 -6.96 -13.41
C ASP A 140 8.32 -7.86 -12.54
N GLY A 141 8.09 -7.51 -11.26
CA GLY A 141 7.29 -8.28 -10.32
C GLY A 141 7.91 -9.62 -9.89
N GLN A 142 9.10 -9.98 -10.36
CA GLN A 142 9.68 -11.31 -10.11
C GLN A 142 10.31 -11.43 -8.71
N TYR A 143 10.68 -10.30 -8.11
CA TYR A 143 11.40 -10.27 -6.84
C TYR A 143 10.75 -9.32 -5.84
N ILE A 144 10.69 -9.78 -4.60
CA ILE A 144 10.34 -8.97 -3.45
C ILE A 144 11.61 -8.78 -2.63
N ALA A 145 11.91 -7.54 -2.25
CA ALA A 145 13.00 -7.20 -1.35
C ALA A 145 12.44 -6.78 0.01
N THR A 146 12.93 -7.39 1.08
CA THR A 146 12.58 -7.00 2.46
C THR A 146 13.81 -6.56 3.22
N SER A 147 13.71 -5.47 3.97
CA SER A 147 14.78 -5.01 4.87
C SER A 147 14.34 -5.16 6.33
N SER A 148 15.27 -5.53 7.21
CA SER A 148 14.93 -5.87 8.60
C SER A 148 15.92 -5.29 9.61
N TYR A 149 15.41 -5.13 10.84
CA TYR A 149 16.20 -4.76 12.02
C TYR A 149 17.24 -5.84 12.41
N ASP A 150 17.17 -7.04 11.84
CA ASP A 150 18.23 -8.06 11.97
C ASP A 150 19.53 -7.71 11.22
N ARG A 151 19.58 -6.53 10.58
CA ARG A 151 20.71 -6.00 9.78
C ARG A 151 20.93 -6.76 8.48
N THR A 152 19.90 -7.45 8.00
CA THR A 152 19.90 -8.10 6.68
C THR A 152 18.80 -7.53 5.81
N PHE A 153 19.00 -7.66 4.49
CA PHE A 153 17.91 -7.65 3.54
C PHE A 153 17.79 -9.05 2.93
N LYS A 154 16.59 -9.42 2.49
CA LYS A 154 16.32 -10.68 1.80
C LYS A 154 15.63 -10.41 0.48
N LEU A 155 15.93 -11.25 -0.51
CA LEU A 155 15.25 -11.29 -1.79
C LEU A 155 14.44 -12.58 -1.87
N TRP A 156 13.20 -12.46 -2.33
CA TRP A 156 12.26 -13.55 -2.47
C TRP A 156 11.79 -13.61 -3.91
N GLY A 157 11.85 -14.78 -4.53
CA GLY A 157 11.23 -15.02 -5.83
C GLY A 157 9.72 -15.21 -5.69
N VAL A 158 8.97 -14.78 -6.69
CA VAL A 158 7.48 -14.86 -6.73
C VAL A 158 6.99 -16.09 -7.53
N GLU A 159 7.87 -17.07 -7.80
CA GLU A 159 7.55 -18.31 -8.55
C GLU A 159 6.41 -19.16 -7.97
#